data_AF-A0A914JFY6-F1
#
_entry.id   AF-A0A914JFY6-F1
#
_cell.length_a   1.000
_cell.length_b   1.000
_cell.length_c   1.000
_cell.angle_alpha   90.00
_cell.angle_beta   90.00
_cell.angle_gamma   90.00
#
_symmetry.space_group_name_H-M   'P 1'
#
loop_
_entity.id
_entity.type
_entity.pdbx_description
1 polymer ?
#
loop_
_entity_poly.entity_id
_entity_poly.type
_entity_poly.pdbx_seq_one_letter_code
_entity_poly.pdbx_strand_id
1 'polypeptide(L)'
;MKSTVKRPSNSNGFQTKFLEDLKIQENEKIMYLKRLSDMDNIKKQNNHTLPKISPFGTKYLNQNWIKQLCIGQDKRRCSTKFLNLEAILRAAPKYKTLSCLIQKNMSTILEAIMCFLFDEKKFREAKRVLARENRDIRLVFDRLEDRRFCPYKNKFSSMMAAQRSLNLSDDETNNWIYLAIVRDPIDRFLSGYVDKCIRKPYKVGYCNGCDGNMTCFILTEYERLMNSSYGKWVTRTFEDRHFFPQTWRCNFKTALSRYKLIHYSSQIQHRSEFLGELLTALESHHVPKDSLKFIKEQLQEGQTIHTTITSEARIFYENILRSSPFLMEHVIRMFYWDYKLLGFDLPKIDSFGIFL
;
A
#
# COMPACT_ATOMS: atom_id res chain seq x y z
N MET A 1 26.95 -50.00 21.76
CA MET A 1 27.49 -48.81 21.06
C MET A 1 26.38 -48.10 20.32
N LYS A 2 25.87 -46.98 20.85
CA LYS A 2 25.02 -46.03 20.11
C LYS A 2 25.67 -44.66 20.30
N SER A 3 26.32 -44.14 19.26
CA SER A 3 26.92 -42.81 19.31
C SER A 3 25.80 -41.77 19.20
N THR A 4 25.74 -40.89 20.19
CA THR A 4 24.90 -39.70 20.18
C THR A 4 25.70 -38.59 19.51
N VAL A 5 25.39 -38.29 18.25
CA VAL A 5 25.92 -37.11 17.57
C VAL A 5 25.26 -35.87 18.19
N LYS A 6 25.97 -35.19 19.10
CA LYS A 6 25.62 -33.83 19.53
C LYS A 6 25.79 -32.89 18.32
N ARG A 7 24.70 -32.27 17.85
CA ARG A 7 24.77 -31.14 16.93
C ARG A 7 25.26 -29.90 17.68
N PRO A 8 26.24 -29.15 17.17
CA PRO A 8 26.66 -27.90 17.80
C PRO A 8 25.61 -26.81 17.58
N SER A 9 25.30 -26.07 18.64
CA SER A 9 24.42 -24.90 18.65
C SER A 9 25.13 -23.72 17.97
N ASN A 10 24.72 -23.40 16.74
CA ASN A 10 25.33 -22.35 15.92
C ASN A 10 24.71 -20.96 16.23
N SER A 11 24.73 -20.53 17.49
CA SER A 11 24.16 -19.24 17.94
C SER A 11 25.02 -18.03 17.55
N ASN A 12 26.34 -18.22 17.43
CA ASN A 12 27.27 -17.10 17.18
C ASN A 12 27.20 -16.58 15.75
N GLY A 13 27.01 -17.43 14.73
CA GLY A 13 26.89 -16.98 13.33
C GLY A 13 25.58 -16.26 13.01
N PHE A 14 24.54 -16.49 13.81
CA PHE A 14 23.25 -15.82 13.67
C PHE A 14 23.30 -14.36 14.13
N GLN A 15 24.00 -14.10 15.24
CA GLN A 15 24.09 -12.77 15.84
C GLN A 15 24.95 -11.83 14.99
N THR A 16 26.04 -12.31 14.40
CA THR A 16 26.89 -11.51 13.49
C THR A 16 26.15 -11.11 12.21
N LYS A 17 25.44 -12.05 11.58
CA LYS A 17 24.67 -11.77 10.35
C LYS A 17 23.51 -10.80 10.58
N PHE A 18 22.81 -10.94 11.71
CA PHE A 18 21.76 -10.01 12.11
C PHE A 18 22.30 -8.57 12.33
N LEU A 19 23.48 -8.44 12.95
CA LEU A 19 24.13 -7.14 13.15
C LEU A 19 24.63 -6.51 11.84
N GLU A 20 25.13 -7.31 10.90
CA GLU A 20 25.49 -6.86 9.55
C GLU A 20 24.28 -6.34 8.78
N ASP A 21 23.15 -7.08 8.81
CA ASP A 21 21.91 -6.67 8.15
C ASP A 21 21.33 -5.39 8.78
N LEU A 22 21.44 -5.21 10.10
CA LEU A 22 21.06 -3.96 10.77
C LEU A 22 21.90 -2.77 10.28
N LYS A 23 23.22 -2.95 10.12
CA LYS A 23 24.10 -1.91 9.57
C LYS A 23 23.77 -1.59 8.12
N ILE A 24 23.46 -2.58 7.29
CA ILE A 24 23.00 -2.37 5.91
C ILE A 24 21.70 -1.54 5.90
N GLN A 25 20.74 -1.88 6.76
CA GLN A 25 19.48 -1.13 6.87
C GLN A 25 19.68 0.32 7.32
N GLU A 26 20.63 0.56 8.23
CA GLU A 26 20.97 1.90 8.70
C GLU A 26 21.62 2.74 7.60
N ASN A 27 22.56 2.16 6.85
CA ASN A 27 23.17 2.81 5.68
C ASN A 27 22.15 3.11 4.57
N GLU A 28 21.25 2.16 4.28
CA GLU A 28 20.15 2.40 3.36
C GLU A 28 19.26 3.56 3.83
N LYS A 29 18.93 3.62 5.13
CA LYS A 29 18.14 4.71 5.72
C LYS A 29 18.80 6.07 5.54
N ILE A 30 20.12 6.18 5.75
CA ILE A 30 20.87 7.42 5.54
C ILE A 30 20.79 7.86 4.08
N MET A 31 21.04 6.94 3.13
CA MET A 31 20.95 7.24 1.71
C MET A 31 19.54 7.69 1.30
N TYR A 32 18.50 7.04 1.85
CA TYR A 32 17.11 7.39 1.60
C TYR A 32 16.76 8.79 2.11
N LEU A 33 17.20 9.14 3.33
CA LEU A 33 16.99 10.46 3.89
C LEU A 33 17.68 11.53 3.04
N LYS A 34 18.92 11.28 2.61
CA LYS A 34 19.66 12.20 1.72
C LYS A 34 18.89 12.51 0.43
N ARG A 35 18.26 11.51 -0.20
CA ARG A 35 17.46 11.73 -1.42
C ARG A 35 16.19 12.52 -1.16
N LEU A 36 15.54 12.29 -0.01
CA LEU A 36 14.33 13.01 0.37
C LEU A 36 14.60 14.48 0.77
N SER A 37 15.85 14.81 1.09
CA SER A 37 16.31 16.17 1.41
C SER A 37 17.06 16.86 0.26
N ASP A 38 17.27 16.18 -0.88
CA ASP A 38 17.95 16.77 -2.04
C ASP A 38 16.99 17.66 -2.84
N MET A 39 16.61 18.78 -2.22
CA MET A 39 15.60 19.70 -2.74
C MET A 39 16.07 20.42 -4.00
N ASP A 40 17.37 20.62 -4.19
CA ASP A 40 17.92 21.25 -5.39
C ASP A 40 17.70 20.36 -6.62
N ASN A 41 18.03 19.08 -6.52
CA ASN A 41 17.76 18.14 -7.60
C ASN A 41 16.26 17.94 -7.83
N ILE A 42 15.47 17.80 -6.76
CA ILE A 42 14.01 17.64 -6.86
C ILE A 42 13.37 18.84 -7.59
N LYS A 43 13.73 20.07 -7.20
CA LYS A 43 13.24 21.30 -7.85
C LYS A 43 13.69 21.36 -9.30
N LYS A 44 14.97 21.09 -9.57
CA LYS A 44 15.53 21.09 -10.94
C LYS A 44 14.77 20.13 -11.85
N GLN A 45 14.48 18.91 -11.39
CA GLN A 45 13.76 17.90 -12.18
C GLN A 45 12.29 18.26 -12.43
N ASN A 46 11.71 19.20 -11.67
CA ASN A 46 10.31 19.61 -11.78
C ASN A 46 10.17 21.10 -12.17
N ASN A 47 11.21 21.69 -12.74
CA ASN A 47 11.24 23.11 -13.12
C ASN A 47 10.63 23.38 -14.51
N HIS A 48 9.49 22.78 -14.80
CA HIS A 48 8.77 22.99 -16.06
C HIS A 48 7.45 23.71 -15.81
N THR A 49 7.04 24.53 -16.76
CA THR A 49 5.75 25.22 -16.69
C THR A 49 4.62 24.24 -16.91
N LEU A 50 3.68 24.18 -15.96
CA LEU A 50 2.48 23.37 -16.07
C LEU A 50 1.37 24.12 -16.81
N PRO A 51 0.55 23.43 -17.62
CA PRO A 51 -0.65 24.03 -18.16
C PRO A 51 -1.57 24.52 -17.03
N LYS A 52 -2.09 25.74 -17.18
CA LYS A 52 -3.05 26.33 -16.22
C LYS A 52 -4.41 25.64 -16.26
N ILE A 53 -4.72 24.96 -17.36
CA ILE A 53 -6.01 24.30 -17.62
C ILE A 53 -5.76 22.81 -17.87
N SER A 54 -6.73 22.01 -17.47
CA SER A 54 -6.75 20.58 -17.76
C SER A 54 -6.83 20.28 -19.26
N PRO A 55 -6.16 19.21 -19.76
CA PRO A 55 -6.19 18.86 -21.18
C PRO A 55 -7.52 18.23 -21.60
N PHE A 56 -8.43 17.95 -20.66
CA PHE A 56 -9.69 17.29 -20.93
C PHE A 56 -10.82 18.28 -21.29
N GLY A 57 -10.50 19.57 -21.44
CA GLY A 57 -11.45 20.64 -21.76
C GLY A 57 -12.15 21.25 -20.55
N THR A 58 -11.76 20.82 -19.34
CA THR A 58 -12.35 21.30 -18.09
C THR A 58 -11.82 22.69 -17.75
N LYS A 59 -12.65 23.71 -18.00
CA LYS A 59 -12.31 25.12 -17.72
C LYS A 59 -12.35 25.45 -16.22
N TYR A 60 -13.21 24.76 -15.46
CA TYR A 60 -13.36 24.93 -14.01
C TYR A 60 -13.71 23.60 -13.34
N LEU A 61 -12.90 23.20 -12.37
CA LEU A 61 -13.13 22.02 -11.56
C LEU A 61 -14.03 22.39 -10.37
N ASN A 62 -15.34 22.55 -10.60
CA ASN A 62 -16.28 22.71 -9.49
C ASN A 62 -16.73 21.34 -8.94
N GLN A 63 -17.16 21.32 -7.68
CA GLN A 63 -17.48 20.09 -6.96
C GLN A 63 -18.60 19.25 -7.60
N ASN A 64 -19.60 19.91 -8.19
CA ASN A 64 -20.72 19.20 -8.82
C ASN A 64 -20.27 18.46 -10.07
N TRP A 65 -19.36 19.06 -10.84
CA TRP A 65 -18.77 18.41 -12.00
C TRP A 65 -17.89 17.22 -11.62
N ILE A 66 -17.02 17.37 -10.60
CA ILE A 66 -16.13 16.26 -10.19
C ILE A 66 -16.97 15.05 -9.79
N LYS A 67 -18.13 15.25 -9.15
CA LYS A 67 -19.04 14.16 -8.77
C LYS A 67 -19.58 13.33 -9.93
N GLN A 68 -19.53 13.84 -11.17
CA GLN A 68 -19.98 13.18 -12.39
C GLN A 68 -18.85 12.92 -13.41
N LEU A 69 -17.61 13.26 -13.07
CA LEU A 69 -16.47 13.26 -14.00
C LEU A 69 -16.30 11.96 -14.81
N CYS A 70 -16.49 10.79 -14.21
CA CYS A 70 -16.33 9.51 -14.91
C CYS A 70 -17.67 8.84 -15.24
N ILE A 71 -18.73 9.63 -15.32
CA ILE A 71 -20.08 9.23 -15.70
C ILE A 71 -20.41 9.86 -17.06
N GLY A 72 -21.04 9.13 -17.97
CA GLY A 72 -21.42 9.65 -19.28
C GLY A 72 -20.25 9.80 -20.25
N GLN A 73 -20.12 10.98 -20.87
CA GLN A 73 -19.21 11.22 -22.02
C GLN A 73 -17.72 11.08 -21.65
N ASP A 74 -17.34 11.49 -20.43
CA ASP A 74 -15.96 11.39 -19.95
C ASP A 74 -15.58 10.00 -19.41
N LYS A 75 -16.52 9.05 -19.35
CA LYS A 75 -16.27 7.67 -18.88
C LYS A 75 -15.08 7.01 -19.60
N ARG A 76 -14.91 7.27 -20.90
CA ARG A 76 -13.80 6.72 -21.69
C ARG A 76 -12.46 7.32 -21.32
N ARG A 77 -12.40 8.44 -20.61
CA ARG A 77 -11.19 9.14 -20.15
C ARG A 77 -10.93 8.92 -18.66
N CYS A 78 -11.50 7.86 -18.09
CA CYS A 78 -11.25 7.46 -16.72
C CYS A 78 -10.93 5.98 -16.66
N SER A 79 -10.21 5.59 -15.61
CA SER A 79 -9.97 4.18 -15.36
C SER A 79 -11.29 3.42 -15.23
N THR A 80 -11.30 2.15 -15.65
CA THR A 80 -12.49 1.31 -15.44
C THR A 80 -12.76 1.10 -13.95
N LYS A 81 -14.03 0.93 -13.58
CA LYS A 81 -14.47 0.72 -12.19
C LYS A 81 -13.73 -0.42 -11.51
N PHE A 82 -13.60 -1.53 -12.23
CA PHE A 82 -12.96 -2.74 -11.74
C PHE A 82 -12.13 -3.37 -12.86
N LEU A 83 -10.96 -3.88 -12.49
CA LEU A 83 -10.13 -4.76 -13.30
C LEU A 83 -9.47 -5.75 -12.35
N ASN A 84 -9.35 -7.02 -12.73
CA ASN A 84 -8.70 -8.01 -11.86
C ASN A 84 -7.18 -7.93 -12.04
N LEU A 85 -6.53 -6.99 -11.35
CA LEU A 85 -5.09 -6.78 -11.49
C LEU A 85 -4.29 -7.81 -10.67
N GLU A 86 -4.49 -7.85 -9.36
CA GLU A 86 -3.81 -8.78 -8.45
C GLU A 86 -4.57 -8.85 -7.13
N ALA A 87 -4.67 -10.04 -6.56
CA ALA A 87 -5.06 -10.22 -5.17
C ALA A 87 -3.90 -10.84 -4.39
N ILE A 88 -3.64 -10.29 -3.20
CA ILE A 88 -2.71 -10.86 -2.24
C ILE A 88 -3.49 -10.97 -0.94
N LEU A 89 -3.92 -12.18 -0.62
CA LEU A 89 -4.73 -12.43 0.57
C LEU A 89 -3.88 -13.11 1.64
N ARG A 90 -4.15 -12.76 2.90
CA ARG A 90 -3.54 -13.36 4.09
C ARG A 90 -4.61 -13.92 5.01
N ALA A 91 -4.51 -15.19 5.40
CA ALA A 91 -5.48 -15.80 6.30
C ALA A 91 -4.95 -15.96 7.73
N ALA A 92 -5.84 -15.88 8.69
CA ALA A 92 -5.67 -16.36 10.06
C ALA A 92 -6.86 -17.28 10.39
N PRO A 93 -6.77 -18.58 10.05
CA PRO A 93 -7.93 -19.49 10.14
C PRO A 93 -8.50 -19.65 11.55
N LYS A 94 -7.63 -19.61 12.57
CA LYS A 94 -8.04 -19.63 13.99
C LYS A 94 -9.10 -18.57 14.32
N TYR A 95 -9.06 -17.44 13.63
CA TYR A 95 -9.95 -16.29 13.83
C TYR A 95 -10.87 -16.05 12.65
N LYS A 96 -11.00 -17.01 11.72
CA LYS A 96 -11.83 -16.89 10.50
C LYS A 96 -11.64 -15.53 9.80
N THR A 97 -10.39 -15.06 9.71
CA THR A 97 -10.06 -13.73 9.17
C THR A 97 -9.26 -13.89 7.89
N LEU A 98 -9.66 -13.16 6.84
CA LEU A 98 -8.92 -13.04 5.59
C LEU A 98 -8.68 -11.57 5.28
N SER A 99 -7.44 -11.16 5.08
CA SER A 99 -7.11 -9.77 4.76
C SER A 99 -6.53 -9.64 3.36
N CYS A 100 -6.96 -8.63 2.60
CA CYS A 100 -6.32 -8.26 1.35
C CYS A 100 -5.22 -7.21 1.55
N LEU A 101 -4.05 -7.47 0.98
CA LEU A 101 -2.91 -6.57 1.01
C LEU A 101 -2.89 -5.68 -0.24
N ILE A 102 -3.32 -4.43 -0.08
CA ILE A 102 -3.26 -3.42 -1.14
C ILE A 102 -1.99 -2.59 -0.96
N GLN A 103 -1.18 -2.50 -2.01
CA GLN A 103 0.07 -1.74 -1.95
C GLN A 103 -0.19 -0.28 -1.55
N LYS A 104 0.68 0.25 -0.68
CA LYS A 104 0.64 1.61 -0.13
C LYS A 104 -0.50 1.93 0.84
N ASN A 105 -1.28 0.92 1.25
CA ASN A 105 -2.32 1.01 2.27
C ASN A 105 -1.90 0.29 3.55
N MET A 106 -0.69 0.57 4.06
CA MET A 106 -0.17 -0.10 5.26
C MET A 106 -0.06 -1.65 5.09
N SER A 107 0.05 -2.14 3.86
CA SER A 107 0.07 -3.57 3.52
C SER A 107 1.15 -4.37 4.23
N THR A 108 2.34 -3.81 4.42
CA THR A 108 3.43 -4.49 5.13
C THR A 108 3.05 -4.78 6.58
N ILE A 109 2.39 -3.84 7.24
CA ILE A 109 1.96 -4.00 8.63
C ILE A 109 0.76 -4.93 8.72
N LEU A 110 -0.23 -4.80 7.85
CA LEU A 110 -1.36 -5.74 7.80
C LEU A 110 -0.89 -7.18 7.56
N GLU A 111 0.12 -7.36 6.70
CA GLU A 111 0.75 -8.65 6.50
C GLU A 111 1.44 -9.19 7.77
N ALA A 112 2.10 -8.31 8.54
CA ALA A 112 2.71 -8.68 9.81
C ALA A 112 1.66 -9.09 10.85
N ILE A 113 0.55 -8.34 10.94
CA ILE A 113 -0.58 -8.64 11.83
C ILE A 113 -1.18 -10.00 11.47
N MET A 114 -1.48 -10.23 10.19
CA MET A 114 -2.04 -11.52 9.78
C MET A 114 -1.06 -12.69 9.95
N CYS A 115 0.23 -12.42 9.89
CA CYS A 115 1.25 -13.42 10.19
C CYS A 115 1.31 -13.73 11.69
N PHE A 116 1.26 -12.71 12.54
CA PHE A 116 1.14 -12.88 13.99
C PHE A 116 -0.12 -13.67 14.35
N LEU A 117 -1.28 -13.28 13.82
CA LEU A 117 -2.55 -13.96 14.08
C LEU A 117 -2.62 -15.40 13.53
N PHE A 118 -1.79 -15.73 12.53
CA PHE A 118 -1.69 -17.09 12.00
C PHE A 118 -0.95 -18.03 12.96
N ASP A 119 0.11 -17.56 13.62
CA ASP A 119 0.89 -18.34 14.59
C ASP A 119 1.52 -17.43 15.66
N GLU A 120 0.71 -17.01 16.63
CA GLU A 120 1.10 -16.03 17.64
C GLU A 120 2.25 -16.52 18.52
N LYS A 121 2.21 -17.81 18.88
CA LYS A 121 3.21 -18.44 19.73
C LYS A 121 4.58 -18.34 19.08
N LYS A 122 4.72 -18.83 17.84
CA LYS A 122 6.01 -18.77 17.17
C LYS A 122 6.43 -17.33 16.85
N PHE A 123 5.49 -16.41 16.63
CA PHE A 123 5.82 -15.02 16.32
C PHE A 123 6.48 -14.34 17.54
N ARG A 124 5.93 -14.62 18.74
CA ARG A 124 6.48 -14.14 20.02
C ARG A 124 7.79 -14.84 20.38
N GLU A 125 7.89 -16.16 20.20
CA GLU A 125 9.12 -16.92 20.44
C GLU A 125 10.28 -16.43 19.55
N ALA A 126 9.97 -16.06 18.31
CA ALA A 126 10.93 -15.45 17.38
C ALA A 126 11.24 -13.97 17.68
N LYS A 127 10.66 -13.38 18.74
CA LYS A 127 10.85 -11.99 19.16
C LYS A 127 10.66 -10.97 18.04
N ARG A 128 9.69 -11.23 17.15
CA ARG A 128 9.40 -10.35 16.01
C ARG A 128 8.60 -9.13 16.44
N VAL A 129 8.81 -8.03 15.73
CA VAL A 129 8.22 -6.71 16.00
C VAL A 129 7.44 -6.27 14.77
N LEU A 130 6.13 -6.03 14.90
CA LEU A 130 5.25 -5.74 13.74
C LEU A 130 5.75 -4.55 12.92
N ALA A 131 6.19 -3.48 13.58
CA ALA A 131 6.64 -2.24 12.94
C ALA A 131 7.99 -2.38 12.19
N ARG A 132 8.79 -3.39 12.53
CA ARG A 132 10.10 -3.66 11.90
C ARG A 132 10.01 -4.68 10.78
N GLU A 133 8.87 -5.32 10.62
CA GLU A 133 8.65 -6.26 9.52
C GLU A 133 8.78 -5.58 8.16
N ASN A 134 9.63 -6.13 7.29
CA ASN A 134 9.73 -5.71 5.90
C ASN A 134 10.00 -6.93 5.00
N ARG A 135 9.96 -6.72 3.67
CA ARG A 135 10.16 -7.81 2.70
C ARG A 135 11.53 -8.48 2.86
N ASP A 136 12.58 -7.70 3.10
CA ASP A 136 13.96 -8.15 3.10
C ASP A 136 14.25 -8.99 4.36
N ILE A 137 13.79 -8.52 5.52
CA ILE A 137 13.77 -9.27 6.79
C ILE A 137 13.05 -10.61 6.63
N ARG A 138 11.88 -10.61 5.98
CA ARG A 138 11.11 -11.85 5.74
C ARG A 138 11.85 -12.83 4.85
N LEU A 139 12.51 -12.35 3.79
CA LEU A 139 13.31 -13.17 2.89
C LEU A 139 14.58 -13.74 3.54
N VAL A 140 15.13 -13.04 4.55
CA VAL A 140 16.29 -13.52 5.32
C VAL A 140 15.86 -14.60 6.31
N PHE A 141 14.80 -14.36 7.09
CA PHE A 141 14.26 -15.35 8.01
C PHE A 141 13.71 -16.60 7.30
N ASP A 142 13.20 -16.46 6.07
CA ASP A 142 12.75 -17.60 5.25
C ASP A 142 13.90 -18.49 4.72
N ARG A 143 15.16 -18.01 4.73
CA ARG A 143 16.35 -18.73 4.22
C ARG A 143 17.19 -19.42 5.29
N LEU A 144 16.96 -19.12 6.56
CA LEU A 144 17.55 -19.88 7.67
C LEU A 144 16.66 -21.10 7.92
N GLU A 145 17.23 -22.23 8.33
CA GLU A 145 16.61 -23.58 8.31
C GLU A 145 15.26 -23.75 9.06
N ASP A 146 14.72 -22.69 9.69
CA ASP A 146 13.35 -22.62 10.19
C ASP A 146 12.37 -22.18 9.09
N ARG A 147 12.01 -23.16 8.27
CA ARG A 147 10.97 -23.17 7.23
C ARG A 147 9.87 -22.10 7.37
N ARG A 148 9.88 -21.13 6.44
CA ARG A 148 8.69 -20.49 5.82
C ARG A 148 7.58 -20.18 6.84
N PHE A 149 7.79 -19.15 7.66
CA PHE A 149 6.98 -18.86 8.84
C PHE A 149 5.50 -18.58 8.48
N CYS A 150 5.22 -17.59 7.63
CA CYS A 150 3.89 -17.24 7.12
C CYS A 150 3.79 -17.15 5.58
N PRO A 151 4.78 -16.58 4.85
CA PRO A 151 4.62 -16.20 3.44
C PRO A 151 4.04 -17.27 2.52
N TYR A 152 4.28 -18.54 2.79
CA TYR A 152 3.84 -19.68 1.99
C TYR A 152 2.70 -20.50 2.61
N LYS A 153 2.35 -20.24 3.88
CA LYS A 153 1.34 -21.04 4.60
C LYS A 153 -0.03 -20.36 4.64
N ASN A 154 -0.05 -19.03 4.65
CA ASN A 154 -1.28 -18.26 4.77
C ASN A 154 -1.49 -17.24 3.66
N LYS A 155 -0.80 -17.37 2.52
CA LYS A 155 -0.92 -16.46 1.37
C LYS A 155 -1.74 -17.08 0.25
N PHE A 156 -2.64 -16.29 -0.33
CA PHE A 156 -3.39 -16.71 -1.51
C PHE A 156 -3.40 -15.62 -2.58
N SER A 157 -3.44 -16.05 -3.84
CA SER A 157 -3.46 -15.16 -5.02
C SER A 157 -4.86 -14.80 -5.50
N SER A 158 -5.90 -15.42 -4.93
CA SER A 158 -7.30 -15.13 -5.21
C SER A 158 -8.20 -15.64 -4.09
N MET A 159 -9.42 -15.12 -4.02
CA MET A 159 -10.46 -15.58 -3.09
C MET A 159 -10.74 -17.07 -3.27
N MET A 160 -10.86 -17.53 -4.52
CA MET A 160 -11.09 -18.93 -4.86
C MET A 160 -9.94 -19.84 -4.37
N ALA A 161 -8.68 -19.40 -4.52
CA ALA A 161 -7.54 -20.15 -4.00
C ALA A 161 -7.55 -20.23 -2.47
N ALA A 162 -7.95 -19.15 -1.79
CA ALA A 162 -8.11 -19.14 -0.34
C ALA A 162 -9.21 -20.11 0.11
N GLN A 163 -10.42 -20.01 -0.47
CA GLN A 163 -11.56 -20.87 -0.14
C GLN A 163 -11.22 -22.36 -0.32
N ARG A 164 -10.62 -22.73 -1.46
CA ARG A 164 -10.19 -24.12 -1.71
C ARG A 164 -9.15 -24.61 -0.70
N SER A 165 -8.12 -23.80 -0.42
CA SER A 165 -7.03 -24.22 0.46
C SER A 165 -7.46 -24.32 1.93
N LEU A 166 -8.49 -23.56 2.30
CA LEU A 166 -9.06 -23.51 3.65
C LEU A 166 -10.28 -24.42 3.81
N ASN A 167 -10.66 -25.17 2.75
CA ASN A 167 -11.86 -26.01 2.70
C ASN A 167 -13.14 -25.29 3.15
N LEU A 168 -13.33 -24.05 2.71
CA LEU A 168 -14.50 -23.25 3.08
C LEU A 168 -15.66 -23.54 2.13
N SER A 169 -16.79 -23.98 2.69
CA SER A 169 -18.10 -23.94 2.04
C SER A 169 -18.59 -22.49 1.85
N ASP A 170 -19.64 -22.31 1.03
CA ASP A 170 -20.24 -20.99 0.82
C ASP A 170 -20.83 -20.41 2.11
N ASP A 171 -21.45 -21.24 2.96
CA ASP A 171 -21.99 -20.83 4.26
C ASP A 171 -20.87 -20.47 5.25
N GLU A 172 -19.78 -21.25 5.29
CA GLU A 172 -18.62 -20.91 6.10
C GLU A 172 -17.96 -19.62 5.66
N THR A 173 -17.94 -19.35 4.35
CA THR A 173 -17.42 -18.10 3.79
C THR A 173 -18.12 -16.87 4.39
N ASN A 174 -19.41 -16.97 4.77
CA ASN A 174 -20.15 -15.86 5.40
C ASN A 174 -19.78 -15.63 6.88
N ASN A 175 -19.19 -16.64 7.53
CA ASN A 175 -18.74 -16.55 8.93
C ASN A 175 -17.30 -16.01 9.05
N TRP A 176 -16.66 -15.67 7.93
CA TRP A 176 -15.33 -15.08 7.90
C TRP A 176 -15.42 -13.57 7.73
N ILE A 177 -14.50 -12.84 8.38
CA ILE A 177 -14.30 -11.42 8.10
C ILE A 177 -13.26 -11.24 7.01
N TYR A 178 -13.63 -10.44 6.01
CA TYR A 178 -12.74 -10.02 4.94
C TYR A 178 -12.29 -8.59 5.22
N LEU A 179 -11.02 -8.39 5.53
CA LEU A 179 -10.47 -7.06 5.83
C LEU A 179 -9.75 -6.50 4.61
N ALA A 180 -9.94 -5.22 4.34
CA ALA A 180 -9.06 -4.48 3.44
C ALA A 180 -8.81 -3.09 4.01
N ILE A 181 -7.55 -2.75 4.18
CA ILE A 181 -7.18 -1.36 4.49
C ILE A 181 -7.19 -0.57 3.19
N VAL A 182 -7.97 0.50 3.18
CA VAL A 182 -8.09 1.44 2.06
C VAL A 182 -7.54 2.79 2.49
N ARG A 183 -7.07 3.59 1.53
CA ARG A 183 -6.42 4.88 1.80
C ARG A 183 -6.91 5.93 0.81
N ASP A 184 -6.99 7.17 1.27
CA ASP A 184 -7.29 8.32 0.41
C ASP A 184 -6.41 8.27 -0.86
N PRO A 185 -6.99 8.36 -2.07
CA PRO A 185 -6.22 8.18 -3.29
C PRO A 185 -5.09 9.19 -3.50
N ILE A 186 -5.25 10.47 -3.11
CA ILE A 186 -4.17 11.47 -3.22
C ILE A 186 -3.03 11.11 -2.27
N ASP A 187 -3.36 10.86 -1.01
CA ASP A 187 -2.36 10.54 0.01
C ASP A 187 -1.64 9.21 -0.30
N ARG A 188 -2.36 8.21 -0.83
CA ARG A 188 -1.80 6.95 -1.33
C ARG A 188 -0.85 7.20 -2.51
N PHE A 189 -1.27 8.00 -3.49
CA PHE A 189 -0.44 8.36 -4.65
C PHE A 189 0.85 9.04 -4.21
N LEU A 190 0.77 10.10 -3.40
CA LEU A 190 1.93 10.86 -2.94
C LEU A 190 2.87 10.02 -2.07
N SER A 191 2.31 9.18 -1.18
CA SER A 191 3.10 8.21 -0.42
C SER A 191 3.75 7.14 -1.30
N GLY A 192 3.08 6.73 -2.37
CA GLY A 192 3.64 5.88 -3.42
C GLY A 192 4.80 6.56 -4.12
N TYR A 193 4.60 7.79 -4.60
CA TYR A 193 5.54 8.55 -5.42
C TYR A 193 6.82 8.86 -4.65
N VAL A 194 6.69 9.42 -3.45
CA VAL A 194 7.85 9.75 -2.61
C VAL A 194 8.62 8.49 -2.20
N ASP A 195 7.92 7.43 -1.80
CA ASP A 195 8.55 6.18 -1.38
C ASP A 195 9.23 5.43 -2.54
N LYS A 196 8.54 5.38 -3.68
CA LYS A 196 9.00 4.63 -4.84
C LYS A 196 9.94 5.49 -5.65
N CYS A 197 9.48 6.57 -6.29
CA CYS A 197 10.24 7.41 -7.21
C CYS A 197 11.46 8.10 -6.60
N ILE A 198 11.34 8.59 -5.37
CA ILE A 198 12.37 9.46 -4.79
C ILE A 198 13.25 8.70 -3.78
N ARG A 199 12.61 8.06 -2.80
CA ARG A 199 13.29 7.41 -1.68
C ARG A 199 14.05 6.16 -2.11
N LYS A 200 13.37 5.18 -2.74
CA LYS A 200 13.94 3.87 -3.08
C LYS A 200 13.73 3.55 -4.57
N PRO A 201 14.44 4.23 -5.49
CA PRO A 201 14.36 3.87 -6.89
C PRO A 201 15.01 2.51 -7.15
N TYR A 202 14.30 1.68 -7.91
CA TYR A 202 14.57 0.24 -7.98
C TYR A 202 15.63 -0.12 -9.02
N LYS A 203 15.70 0.59 -10.16
CA LYS A 203 16.63 0.30 -11.27
C LYS A 203 16.71 1.48 -12.27
N VAL A 204 17.52 1.34 -13.32
CA VAL A 204 17.52 2.26 -14.48
C VAL A 204 16.16 2.20 -15.20
N GLY A 205 15.65 3.37 -15.62
CA GLY A 205 14.32 3.49 -16.25
C GLY A 205 13.14 3.41 -15.26
N TYR A 206 13.42 3.61 -13.97
CA TYR A 206 12.42 3.55 -12.91
C TYR A 206 11.48 4.75 -12.89
N CYS A 207 10.30 4.57 -12.28
CA CYS A 207 9.19 5.52 -12.37
C CYS A 207 8.86 5.87 -13.81
N ASN A 208 8.69 4.81 -14.61
CA ASN A 208 8.38 4.87 -16.03
C ASN A 208 9.38 5.69 -16.86
N GLY A 209 10.65 5.74 -16.42
CA GLY A 209 11.70 6.53 -17.09
C GLY A 209 11.64 8.03 -16.83
N CYS A 210 10.87 8.47 -15.84
CA CYS A 210 10.70 9.88 -15.49
C CYS A 210 11.62 10.38 -14.38
N ASP A 211 12.48 9.50 -13.85
CA ASP A 211 13.32 9.76 -12.67
C ASP A 211 12.49 10.33 -11.49
N GLY A 212 12.68 11.61 -11.15
CA GLY A 212 11.92 12.32 -10.11
C GLY A 212 10.99 13.43 -10.64
N ASN A 213 10.69 13.47 -11.95
CA ASN A 213 9.70 14.39 -12.52
C ASN A 213 8.28 13.84 -12.33
N MET A 214 7.46 14.54 -11.54
CA MET A 214 6.11 14.08 -11.20
C MET A 214 5.14 14.19 -12.37
N THR A 215 5.29 15.22 -13.20
CA THR A 215 4.40 15.45 -14.35
C THR A 215 4.57 14.36 -15.39
N CYS A 216 5.80 14.07 -15.78
CA CYS A 216 6.12 12.93 -16.65
C CYS A 216 5.49 11.66 -16.08
N PHE A 217 5.73 11.37 -14.79
CA PHE A 217 5.24 10.14 -14.17
C PHE A 217 3.71 10.03 -14.21
N ILE A 218 2.98 11.08 -13.83
CA ILE A 218 1.51 11.10 -13.84
C ILE A 218 0.98 10.84 -15.25
N LEU A 219 1.54 11.51 -16.26
CA LEU A 219 1.08 11.36 -17.64
C LEU A 219 1.34 9.95 -18.18
N THR A 220 2.55 9.42 -17.96
CA THR A 220 2.90 8.07 -18.42
C THR A 220 2.11 7.00 -17.66
N GLU A 221 1.95 7.12 -16.34
CA GLU A 221 1.19 6.16 -15.54
C GLU A 221 -0.32 6.22 -15.89
N TYR A 222 -0.87 7.41 -16.14
CA TYR A 222 -2.24 7.56 -16.64
C TYR A 222 -2.42 6.85 -17.98
N GLU A 223 -1.51 7.04 -18.94
CA GLU A 223 -1.60 6.36 -20.24
C GLU A 223 -1.57 4.83 -20.10
N ARG A 224 -0.64 4.29 -19.29
CA ARG A 224 -0.55 2.85 -19.00
C ARG A 224 -1.82 2.31 -18.36
N LEU A 225 -2.38 3.05 -17.40
CA LEU A 225 -3.63 2.72 -16.74
C LEU A 225 -4.81 2.71 -17.72
N MET A 226 -4.89 3.69 -18.61
CA MET A 226 -5.95 3.77 -19.61
C MET A 226 -5.83 2.64 -20.64
N ASN A 227 -4.63 2.33 -21.11
CA ASN A 227 -4.39 1.18 -21.97
C ASN A 227 -4.87 -0.13 -21.33
N SER A 228 -4.58 -0.33 -20.04
CA SER A 228 -5.09 -1.47 -19.26
C SER A 228 -6.62 -1.45 -19.14
N SER A 229 -7.21 -0.27 -18.92
CA SER A 229 -8.67 -0.08 -18.83
C SER A 229 -9.40 -0.42 -20.13
N TYR A 230 -8.76 -0.19 -21.28
CA TYR A 230 -9.28 -0.54 -22.60
C TYR A 230 -9.04 -2.01 -22.98
N GLY A 231 -8.48 -2.83 -22.08
CA GLY A 231 -8.18 -4.23 -22.35
C GLY A 231 -7.00 -4.44 -23.29
N LYS A 232 -6.18 -3.41 -23.55
CA LYS A 232 -4.93 -3.60 -24.28
C LYS A 232 -3.98 -4.41 -23.42
N TRP A 233 -3.21 -5.29 -24.06
CA TRP A 233 -2.16 -6.02 -23.36
C TRP A 233 -1.05 -5.05 -22.97
N VAL A 234 -0.82 -4.91 -21.66
CA VAL A 234 0.24 -4.10 -21.09
C VAL A 234 1.03 -4.99 -20.15
N THR A 235 2.33 -5.15 -20.40
CA THR A 235 3.21 -5.82 -19.44
C THR A 235 3.25 -5.02 -18.15
N ARG A 236 2.85 -5.66 -17.04
CA ARG A 236 2.77 -5.01 -15.74
C ARG A 236 4.15 -4.65 -15.21
N THR A 237 4.32 -3.39 -14.84
CA THR A 237 5.57 -2.88 -14.25
C THR A 237 5.50 -2.88 -12.72
N PHE A 238 6.62 -2.51 -12.11
CA PHE A 238 6.68 -2.32 -10.66
C PHE A 238 5.79 -1.15 -10.23
N GLU A 239 5.77 -0.10 -11.04
CA GLU A 239 4.99 1.13 -10.89
C GLU A 239 3.49 0.81 -10.91
N ASP A 240 3.00 0.10 -11.93
CA ASP A 240 1.59 -0.30 -12.03
C ASP A 240 1.12 -1.00 -10.74
N ARG A 241 1.99 -1.80 -10.13
CA ARG A 241 1.69 -2.52 -8.89
C ARG A 241 1.51 -1.60 -7.69
N HIS A 242 2.11 -0.42 -7.67
CA HIS A 242 2.01 0.52 -6.56
C HIS A 242 1.00 1.64 -6.82
N PHE A 243 0.79 2.03 -8.08
CA PHE A 243 0.01 3.21 -8.42
C PHE A 243 -1.33 2.92 -9.07
N PHE A 244 -1.61 1.72 -9.59
CA PHE A 244 -2.95 1.44 -10.12
C PHE A 244 -4.03 1.46 -9.02
N PRO A 245 -5.31 1.67 -9.38
CA PRO A 245 -6.43 1.80 -8.45
C PRO A 245 -6.54 0.66 -7.44
N GLN A 246 -7.00 1.00 -6.25
CA GLN A 246 -7.29 0.04 -5.18
C GLN A 246 -8.48 -0.84 -5.55
N THR A 247 -9.47 -0.30 -6.29
CA THR A 247 -10.62 -1.07 -6.79
C THR A 247 -10.24 -2.20 -7.75
N TRP A 248 -9.01 -2.18 -8.29
CA TRP A 248 -8.52 -3.23 -9.19
C TRP A 248 -7.90 -4.42 -8.44
N ARG A 249 -8.01 -4.44 -7.11
CA ARG A 249 -7.40 -5.45 -6.24
C ARG A 249 -8.45 -6.36 -5.61
N CYS A 250 -7.96 -7.39 -4.92
CA CYS A 250 -8.75 -8.14 -3.94
C CYS A 250 -10.01 -8.84 -4.46
N ASN A 251 -10.12 -9.03 -5.78
CA ASN A 251 -11.36 -9.47 -6.44
C ASN A 251 -12.57 -8.58 -6.10
N PHE A 252 -12.38 -7.27 -5.89
CA PHE A 252 -13.44 -6.35 -5.51
C PHE A 252 -14.61 -6.28 -6.51
N LYS A 253 -14.37 -6.58 -7.80
CA LYS A 253 -15.44 -6.70 -8.79
C LYS A 253 -16.60 -7.58 -8.31
N THR A 254 -16.30 -8.68 -7.62
CA THR A 254 -17.28 -9.67 -7.18
C THR A 254 -17.42 -9.76 -5.67
N ALA A 255 -16.45 -9.25 -4.91
CA ALA A 255 -16.39 -9.47 -3.46
C ALA A 255 -16.37 -8.19 -2.62
N LEU A 256 -16.40 -6.98 -3.21
CA LEU A 256 -16.25 -5.73 -2.45
C LEU A 256 -17.22 -5.61 -1.26
N SER A 257 -18.49 -5.97 -1.43
CA SER A 257 -19.51 -5.92 -0.38
C SER A 257 -19.25 -6.86 0.80
N ARG A 258 -18.39 -7.87 0.64
CA ARG A 258 -18.00 -8.79 1.72
C ARG A 258 -16.88 -8.22 2.59
N TYR A 259 -16.16 -7.21 2.10
CA TYR A 259 -15.04 -6.62 2.84
C TYR A 259 -15.52 -5.60 3.86
N LYS A 260 -15.05 -5.75 5.10
CA LYS A 260 -14.93 -4.64 6.04
C LYS A 260 -13.74 -3.79 5.59
N LEU A 261 -14.04 -2.64 5.00
CA LEU A 261 -13.06 -1.62 4.68
C LEU A 261 -12.65 -0.91 5.98
N ILE A 262 -11.35 -0.78 6.19
CA ILE A 262 -10.75 0.00 7.29
C ILE A 262 -10.04 1.19 6.66
N HIS A 263 -10.42 2.40 7.04
CA HIS A 263 -9.92 3.61 6.42
C HIS A 263 -8.64 4.06 7.11
N TYR A 264 -7.52 3.96 6.39
CA TYR A 264 -6.23 4.46 6.87
C TYR A 264 -6.06 5.93 6.50
N SER A 265 -5.64 6.72 7.48
CA SER A 265 -5.18 8.10 7.30
C SER A 265 -3.70 8.21 7.68
N SER A 266 -2.95 8.98 6.90
CA SER A 266 -1.58 9.37 7.23
C SER A 266 -1.51 10.38 8.37
N GLN A 267 -2.61 11.07 8.66
CA GLN A 267 -2.64 12.13 9.64
C GLN A 267 -2.62 11.55 11.06
N ILE A 268 -1.71 12.05 11.89
CA ILE A 268 -1.44 11.50 13.23
C ILE A 268 -2.70 11.50 14.11
N GLN A 269 -3.53 12.55 14.00
CA GLN A 269 -4.78 12.68 14.75
C GLN A 269 -5.82 11.59 14.43
N HIS A 270 -5.77 11.01 13.22
CA HIS A 270 -6.70 9.96 12.79
C HIS A 270 -6.13 8.54 13.02
N ARG A 271 -4.93 8.42 13.60
CA ARG A 271 -4.31 7.12 13.86
C ARG A 271 -5.10 6.31 14.89
N SER A 272 -5.67 6.96 15.90
CA SER A 272 -6.50 6.30 16.93
C SER A 272 -7.79 5.73 16.35
N GLU A 273 -8.42 6.44 15.42
CA GLU A 273 -9.64 6.00 14.73
C GLU A 273 -9.36 4.75 13.90
N PHE A 274 -8.32 4.80 13.05
CA PHE A 274 -7.86 3.64 12.27
C PHE A 274 -7.56 2.42 13.16
N LEU A 275 -6.84 2.62 14.27
CA LEU A 275 -6.51 1.54 15.20
C LEU A 275 -7.76 0.98 15.89
N GLY A 276 -8.69 1.85 16.28
CA GLY A 276 -9.98 1.46 16.85
C GLY A 276 -10.75 0.56 15.90
N GLU A 277 -10.95 0.99 14.65
CA GLU A 277 -11.66 0.22 13.64
C GLU A 277 -11.04 -1.16 13.39
N LEU A 278 -9.71 -1.22 13.26
CA LEU A 278 -8.99 -2.47 13.06
C LEU A 278 -9.13 -3.42 14.26
N LEU A 279 -8.92 -2.92 15.47
CA LEU A 279 -8.99 -3.75 16.68
C LEU A 279 -10.41 -4.23 16.94
N THR A 280 -11.43 -3.38 16.74
CA THR A 280 -12.84 -3.79 16.84
C THR A 280 -13.20 -4.87 15.83
N ALA A 281 -12.73 -4.76 14.58
CA ALA A 281 -12.98 -5.77 13.56
C ALA A 281 -12.31 -7.12 13.88
N LEU A 282 -11.15 -7.10 14.52
CA LEU A 282 -10.47 -8.32 15.00
C LEU A 282 -11.14 -8.90 16.25
N GLU A 283 -11.57 -8.04 17.18
CA GLU A 283 -12.26 -8.44 18.41
C GLU A 283 -13.60 -9.13 18.10
N SER A 284 -14.35 -8.63 17.11
CA SER A 284 -15.63 -9.24 16.69
C SER A 284 -15.47 -10.65 16.11
N HIS A 285 -14.23 -11.08 15.80
CA HIS A 285 -13.87 -12.43 15.39
C HIS A 285 -13.02 -13.16 16.44
N HIS A 286 -13.24 -12.82 17.71
CA HIS A 286 -12.70 -13.51 18.89
C HIS A 286 -11.17 -13.53 18.97
N VAL A 287 -10.49 -12.53 18.40
CA VAL A 287 -9.06 -12.32 18.66
C VAL A 287 -8.90 -11.95 20.15
N PRO A 288 -8.06 -12.67 20.94
CA PRO A 288 -7.93 -12.45 22.38
C PRO A 288 -7.44 -11.04 22.72
N LYS A 289 -7.87 -10.53 23.89
CA LYS A 289 -7.48 -9.20 24.38
C LYS A 289 -5.97 -9.01 24.46
N ASP A 290 -5.21 -10.04 24.85
CA ASP A 290 -3.73 -9.98 24.91
C ASP A 290 -3.09 -9.85 23.51
N SER A 291 -3.70 -10.46 22.51
CA SER A 291 -3.27 -10.36 21.10
C SER A 291 -3.59 -8.98 20.54
N LEU A 292 -4.79 -8.45 20.84
CA LEU A 292 -5.20 -7.10 20.48
C LEU A 292 -4.32 -6.05 21.15
N LYS A 293 -4.00 -6.22 22.44
CA LYS A 293 -3.09 -5.36 23.20
C LYS A 293 -1.70 -5.34 22.56
N PHE A 294 -1.15 -6.51 22.23
CA PHE A 294 0.13 -6.61 21.53
C PHE A 294 0.12 -5.86 20.19
N ILE A 295 -0.93 -6.04 19.37
CA ILE A 295 -1.07 -5.31 18.10
C ILE A 295 -1.13 -3.80 18.37
N LYS A 296 -1.95 -3.35 19.31
CA LYS A 296 -2.12 -1.94 19.66
C LYS A 296 -0.79 -1.29 20.06
N GLU A 297 -0.06 -1.89 21.00
CA GLU A 297 1.23 -1.39 21.51
C GLU A 297 2.25 -1.27 20.36
N GLN A 298 2.40 -2.34 19.58
CA GLN A 298 3.32 -2.37 18.43
C GLN A 298 2.98 -1.34 17.34
N LEU A 299 1.68 -1.04 17.17
CA LEU A 299 1.21 -0.03 16.22
C LEU A 299 1.16 1.38 16.80
N GLN A 300 1.34 1.58 18.11
CA GLN A 300 1.46 2.91 18.72
C GLN A 300 2.95 3.33 18.82
N GLU A 301 3.81 2.39 19.19
CA GLU A 301 5.24 2.61 19.45
C GLU A 301 6.08 2.82 18.19
N GLY A 302 5.64 2.32 17.03
CA GLY A 302 6.41 2.39 15.79
C GLY A 302 5.92 3.45 14.81
N GLN A 303 6.75 4.42 14.44
CA GLN A 303 6.66 4.97 13.09
C GLN A 303 7.19 3.89 12.13
N THR A 304 6.43 3.53 11.10
CA THR A 304 6.93 2.56 10.12
C THR A 304 8.16 3.16 9.42
N ILE A 305 9.10 2.31 9.00
CA ILE A 305 10.33 2.73 8.27
C ILE A 305 9.99 3.48 6.96
N HIS A 306 8.74 3.39 6.50
CA HIS A 306 8.23 4.02 5.28
C HIS A 306 7.49 5.33 5.51
N THR A 307 7.54 5.89 6.73
CA THR A 307 6.85 7.14 7.03
C THR A 307 7.58 8.30 6.34
N THR A 308 6.98 8.85 5.29
CA THR A 308 7.52 10.00 4.52
C THR A 308 6.64 11.24 4.64
N ILE A 309 5.69 11.25 5.58
CA ILE A 309 4.60 12.23 5.61
C ILE A 309 5.12 13.64 5.87
N THR A 310 6.18 13.78 6.66
CA THR A 310 6.76 15.07 7.06
C THR A 310 8.02 15.45 6.27
N SER A 311 8.40 14.70 5.22
CA SER A 311 9.61 15.05 4.47
C SER A 311 9.39 16.27 3.57
N GLU A 312 10.42 17.08 3.39
CA GLU A 312 10.38 18.27 2.51
C GLU A 312 9.95 17.90 1.08
N ALA A 313 10.47 16.79 0.55
CA ALA A 313 10.02 16.25 -0.72
C ALA A 313 8.51 15.99 -0.77
N ARG A 314 7.92 15.42 0.29
CA ARG A 314 6.48 15.10 0.34
C ARG A 314 5.64 16.37 0.31
N ILE A 315 6.06 17.41 1.02
CA ILE A 315 5.40 18.72 1.03
C ILE A 315 5.49 19.38 -0.34
N PHE A 316 6.68 19.38 -0.94
CA PHE A 316 6.92 19.95 -2.28
C PHE A 316 6.04 19.30 -3.35
N TYR A 317 6.01 17.96 -3.39
CA TYR A 317 5.19 17.23 -4.36
C TYR A 317 3.68 17.35 -4.09
N GLU A 318 3.27 17.48 -2.83
CA GLU A 318 1.87 17.80 -2.51
C GLU A 318 1.48 19.14 -3.09
N ASN A 319 2.33 20.16 -2.90
CA ASN A 319 2.07 21.50 -3.38
C ASN A 319 1.97 21.51 -4.91
N ILE A 320 2.89 20.88 -5.64
CA ILE A 320 2.82 20.77 -7.11
C ILE A 320 1.51 20.11 -7.58
N LEU A 321 1.14 18.99 -6.96
CA LEU A 321 -0.07 18.27 -7.35
C LEU A 321 -1.33 19.09 -7.04
N ARG A 322 -1.40 19.64 -5.83
CA ARG A 322 -2.55 20.42 -5.35
C ARG A 322 -2.62 21.81 -5.94
N SER A 323 -1.55 22.37 -6.51
CA SER A 323 -1.55 23.68 -7.17
C SER A 323 -1.88 23.61 -8.66
N SER A 324 -2.00 22.41 -9.23
CA SER A 324 -2.15 22.19 -10.67
C SER A 324 -3.48 21.52 -11.00
N PRO A 325 -4.45 22.25 -11.60
CA PRO A 325 -5.64 21.65 -12.20
C PRO A 325 -5.30 20.51 -13.17
N PHE A 326 -4.25 20.73 -13.95
CA PHE A 326 -3.76 19.78 -14.95
C PHE A 326 -3.38 18.44 -14.30
N LEU A 327 -2.49 18.43 -13.31
CA LEU A 327 -2.08 17.19 -12.66
C LEU A 327 -3.19 16.57 -11.81
N MET A 328 -3.91 17.41 -11.06
CA MET A 328 -4.97 16.95 -10.17
C MET A 328 -6.07 16.23 -10.95
N GLU A 329 -6.50 16.75 -12.11
CA GLU A 329 -7.54 16.08 -12.89
C GLU A 329 -7.09 14.71 -13.41
N HIS A 330 -5.84 14.54 -13.86
CA HIS A 330 -5.33 13.22 -14.24
C HIS A 330 -5.42 12.25 -13.07
N VAL A 331 -4.93 12.65 -11.89
CA VAL A 331 -4.94 11.79 -10.69
C VAL A 331 -6.38 11.46 -10.28
N ILE A 332 -7.32 12.39 -10.34
CA ILE A 332 -8.74 12.10 -10.07
C ILE A 332 -9.28 11.10 -11.09
N ARG A 333 -9.01 11.26 -12.39
CA ARG A 333 -9.48 10.32 -13.43
C ARG A 333 -8.87 8.93 -13.28
N MET A 334 -7.64 8.82 -12.78
CA MET A 334 -7.03 7.54 -12.42
C MET A 334 -7.79 6.86 -11.29
N PHE A 335 -8.19 7.61 -10.26
CA PHE A 335 -8.68 7.05 -8.99
C PHE A 335 -10.15 7.33 -8.69
N TYR A 336 -10.93 7.84 -9.63
CA TYR A 336 -12.31 8.27 -9.41
C TYR A 336 -13.17 7.19 -8.73
N TRP A 337 -13.01 5.93 -9.14
CA TRP A 337 -13.75 4.82 -8.56
C TRP A 337 -13.24 4.39 -7.20
N ASP A 338 -11.96 4.65 -6.85
CA ASP A 338 -11.49 4.47 -5.48
C ASP A 338 -12.25 5.42 -4.55
N TYR A 339 -12.44 6.69 -4.93
CA TYR A 339 -13.25 7.63 -4.14
C TYR A 339 -14.68 7.13 -3.97
N LYS A 340 -15.37 6.86 -5.09
CA LYS A 340 -16.79 6.52 -5.09
C LYS A 340 -17.12 5.21 -4.40
N LEU A 341 -16.26 4.19 -4.53
CA LEU A 341 -16.57 2.84 -4.04
C LEU A 341 -15.96 2.51 -2.69
N LEU A 342 -14.87 3.19 -2.33
CA LEU A 342 -14.21 2.97 -1.05
C LEU A 342 -14.61 4.05 -0.02
N GLY A 343 -15.54 4.95 -0.38
CA GLY A 343 -16.13 5.91 0.56
C GLY A 343 -15.19 7.05 0.94
N PHE A 344 -14.41 7.57 -0.02
CA PHE A 344 -13.62 8.79 0.18
C PHE A 344 -14.28 9.99 -0.49
N ASP A 345 -14.12 11.15 0.12
CA ASP A 345 -14.53 12.41 -0.48
C ASP A 345 -13.67 12.74 -1.69
N LEU A 346 -14.32 13.24 -2.74
CA LEU A 346 -13.61 13.78 -3.88
C LEU A 346 -12.81 15.02 -3.45
N PRO A 347 -11.59 15.21 -3.95
CA PRO A 347 -10.74 16.30 -3.51
C PRO A 347 -11.40 17.65 -3.80
N LYS A 348 -11.24 18.59 -2.86
CA LYS A 348 -11.51 19.99 -3.10
C LYS A 348 -10.46 20.53 -4.03
N ILE A 349 -10.90 20.85 -5.24
CA ILE A 349 -10.12 21.64 -6.17
C ILE A 349 -10.63 23.04 -5.92
N ASP A 350 -9.91 23.79 -5.11
CA ASP A 350 -10.17 25.21 -5.01
C ASP A 350 -10.07 25.75 -6.43
N SER A 351 -11.05 26.55 -6.84
CA SER A 351 -10.91 27.39 -8.02
C SER A 351 -9.67 28.23 -7.77
N PHE A 352 -8.52 27.77 -8.29
CA PHE A 352 -7.24 28.43 -8.06
C PHE A 352 -7.45 29.90 -8.30
N GLY A 353 -7.15 30.67 -7.26
CA GLY A 353 -7.39 32.09 -7.26
C GLY A 353 -6.96 32.68 -8.59
N ILE A 354 -7.93 33.28 -9.25
CA ILE A 354 -7.74 34.56 -9.91
C ILE A 354 -7.21 35.49 -8.81
N PHE A 355 -5.93 35.37 -8.49
CA PHE A 355 -5.19 36.46 -7.89
C PHE A 355 -4.46 37.10 -9.05
N LEU A 356 -4.93 38.31 -9.32
CA LEU A 356 -4.53 39.28 -10.33
C LEU A 356 -3.01 39.39 -10.49
#